data_AF-A0A7I7K334-F1
#
_entry.id   AF-A0A7I7K334-F1
#
_cell.length_a   1.000
_cell.length_b   1.000
_cell.length_c   1.000
_cell.angle_alpha   90.00
_cell.angle_beta   90.00
_cell.angle_gamma   90.00
#
_symmetry.space_group_name_H-M   'P 1'
#
loop_
_entity.id
_entity.type
_entity.pdbx_description
1 polymer ?
#
loop_
_entity_poly.entity_id
_entity_poly.type
_entity_poly.pdbx_seq_one_letter_code
_entity_poly.pdbx_strand_id
1 'polypeptide(L)'
;MTVIRKTAEDWRVPPNFVDYEKTRADFDWSAVPDVCTGMGSGLCNIAYAAVDRHAEGPAASRTALRFVSASDWDGGQTIRDLSYAELGRLVARFTGVLRALGVHKGGRVYTLLGRSPELYVSILGALRNGSVVTPLFSAFGPEPIATRLNLGEAEVLITTRALYRKKVAGIRDTVPTLRHVLIVDDHGGESAGPGTINFWQWMDAATDGASIEPTTADDPALLHFTSGTTGTPKGAHSSTTLPRTPKPSVPPISRAPRYAGPVRMSR
;
A
#
# COMPACT_ATOMS: atom_id res chain seq x y z
N MET A 1 40.61 22.63 -12.29
CA MET A 1 39.40 22.18 -11.56
C MET A 1 39.86 21.45 -10.31
N THR A 2 39.60 22.02 -9.14
CA THR A 2 39.95 21.39 -7.87
C THR A 2 38.91 20.32 -7.55
N VAL A 3 39.32 19.05 -7.55
CA VAL A 3 38.43 17.94 -7.18
C VAL A 3 38.22 17.99 -5.68
N ILE A 4 36.99 18.28 -5.25
CA ILE A 4 36.59 18.18 -3.84
C ILE A 4 36.51 16.70 -3.48
N ARG A 5 37.41 16.24 -2.62
CA ARG A 5 37.34 14.90 -2.01
C ARG A 5 36.54 15.01 -0.72
N LYS A 6 35.38 14.34 -0.67
CA LYS A 6 34.63 14.16 0.57
C LYS A 6 35.15 12.93 1.30
N THR A 7 35.57 13.07 2.55
CA THR A 7 35.95 11.97 3.43
C THR A 7 34.75 11.58 4.33
N ALA A 8 34.84 10.44 5.01
CA ALA A 8 33.80 10.01 5.95
C ALA A 8 33.63 10.98 7.13
N GLU A 9 34.67 11.76 7.46
CA GLU A 9 34.66 12.79 8.51
C GLU A 9 33.82 14.03 8.11
N ASP A 10 33.62 14.25 6.80
CA ASP A 10 32.77 15.34 6.29
C ASP A 10 31.27 15.05 6.46
N TRP A 11 30.90 13.85 6.93
CA TRP A 11 29.52 13.40 6.97
C TRP A 11 28.88 13.68 8.32
N ARG A 12 27.99 14.69 8.36
CA ARG A 12 27.14 14.99 9.54
C ARG A 12 26.26 13.81 9.99
N VAL A 13 25.95 12.91 9.07
CA VAL A 13 25.19 11.68 9.33
C VAL A 13 26.02 10.52 8.80
N PRO A 14 26.46 9.59 9.67
CA PRO A 14 27.13 8.37 9.24
C PRO A 14 26.24 7.57 8.27
N PRO A 15 26.72 7.17 7.09
CA PRO A 15 25.95 6.35 6.19
C PRO A 15 25.72 4.95 6.74
N ASN A 16 24.58 4.37 6.35
CA ASN A 16 24.23 3.01 6.75
C ASN A 16 25.19 1.95 6.17
N PHE A 17 25.92 2.28 5.10
CA PHE A 17 26.90 1.40 4.46
C PHE A 17 28.25 2.11 4.37
N VAL A 18 29.12 1.84 5.35
CA VAL A 18 30.47 2.44 5.41
C VAL A 18 31.47 1.62 4.58
N ASP A 19 31.29 0.30 4.53
CA ASP A 19 32.07 -0.62 3.69
C ASP A 19 31.12 -1.52 2.91
N TYR A 20 30.98 -1.22 1.62
CA TYR A 20 30.07 -1.95 0.75
C TYR A 20 30.49 -3.41 0.56
N GLU A 21 31.77 -3.67 0.31
CA GLU A 21 32.26 -5.02 0.01
C GLU A 21 32.14 -5.93 1.21
N LYS A 22 32.51 -5.42 2.40
CA LYS A 22 32.31 -6.15 3.65
C LYS A 22 30.84 -6.40 3.93
N THR A 23 29.99 -5.37 3.80
CA THR A 23 28.55 -5.54 4.06
C THR A 23 27.92 -6.56 3.13
N ARG A 24 28.34 -6.59 1.85
CA ARG A 24 27.90 -7.59 0.88
C ARG A 24 28.39 -8.99 1.24
N ALA A 25 29.64 -9.13 1.65
CA ALA A 25 30.24 -10.43 2.02
C ALA A 25 29.61 -11.03 3.29
N ASP A 26 29.28 -10.18 4.26
CA ASP A 26 28.78 -10.59 5.58
C ASP A 26 27.24 -10.65 5.65
N PHE A 27 26.52 -10.29 4.57
CA PHE A 27 25.06 -10.21 4.58
C PHE A 27 24.41 -11.59 4.80
N ASP A 28 23.55 -11.67 5.81
CA ASP A 28 22.64 -12.80 6.04
C ASP A 28 21.23 -12.26 6.28
N TRP A 29 20.24 -12.87 5.63
CA TRP A 29 18.84 -12.56 5.87
C TRP A 29 18.41 -12.81 7.32
N SER A 30 19.05 -13.74 8.03
CA SER A 30 18.78 -14.01 9.45
C SER A 30 19.13 -12.81 10.34
N ALA A 31 20.02 -11.93 9.88
CA ALA A 31 20.40 -10.70 10.58
C ALA A 31 19.44 -9.53 10.31
N VAL A 32 18.51 -9.66 9.36
CA VAL A 32 17.50 -8.63 9.07
C VAL A 32 16.41 -8.68 10.14
N PRO A 33 16.17 -7.59 10.89
CA PRO A 33 15.16 -7.59 11.94
C PRO A 33 13.77 -7.88 11.39
N ASP A 34 13.04 -8.81 12.02
CA ASP A 34 11.64 -9.07 11.66
C ASP A 34 10.78 -7.89 12.14
N VAL A 35 10.40 -7.03 11.19
CA VAL A 35 9.55 -5.86 11.42
C VAL A 35 8.13 -6.22 11.87
N CYS A 36 7.77 -7.51 11.87
CA CYS A 36 6.48 -8.07 12.25
C CYS A 36 6.56 -8.94 13.53
N THR A 37 7.65 -8.84 14.32
CA THR A 37 7.87 -9.65 15.55
C THR A 37 6.68 -9.65 16.54
N GLY A 38 5.87 -8.58 16.61
CA GLY A 38 4.70 -8.52 17.50
C GLY A 38 3.41 -9.12 16.94
N MET A 39 3.39 -9.64 15.71
CA MET A 39 2.19 -10.18 15.07
C MET A 39 2.04 -11.71 15.19
N GLY A 40 3.06 -12.40 15.71
CA GLY A 40 3.11 -13.86 15.77
C GLY A 40 3.80 -14.49 14.56
N SER A 41 4.21 -15.76 14.72
CA SER A 41 5.01 -16.47 13.72
C SER A 41 4.29 -16.58 12.37
N GLY A 42 5.00 -16.27 11.29
CA GLY A 42 4.48 -16.33 9.92
C GLY A 42 3.58 -15.15 9.52
N LEU A 43 3.04 -14.39 10.48
CA LEU A 43 2.17 -13.24 10.22
C LEU A 43 2.97 -11.96 10.01
N CYS A 44 2.48 -11.11 9.12
CA CYS A 44 3.03 -9.80 8.86
C CYS A 44 2.03 -8.94 8.10
N ASN A 45 1.77 -7.72 8.58
CA ASN A 45 0.94 -6.71 7.92
C ASN A 45 1.79 -5.46 7.63
N ILE A 46 1.67 -4.92 6.42
CA ILE A 46 2.48 -3.76 5.99
C ILE A 46 2.18 -2.54 6.87
N ALA A 47 0.93 -2.31 7.24
CA ALA A 47 0.56 -1.19 8.11
C ALA A 47 1.08 -1.38 9.54
N TYR A 48 1.18 -2.61 10.04
CA TYR A 48 1.87 -2.87 11.31
C TYR A 48 3.33 -2.45 11.25
N ALA A 49 4.04 -2.95 10.23
CA ALA A 49 5.46 -2.69 10.03
C ALA A 49 5.76 -1.20 9.75
N ALA A 50 4.84 -0.50 9.10
CA ALA A 50 5.00 0.91 8.74
C ALA A 50 4.48 1.90 9.78
N VAL A 51 3.48 1.52 10.59
CA VAL A 51 2.75 2.45 11.47
C VAL A 51 2.61 1.90 12.89
N ASP A 52 1.84 0.83 13.11
CA ASP A 52 1.39 0.44 14.47
C ASP A 52 2.58 0.19 15.41
N ARG A 53 3.62 -0.53 14.96
CA ARG A 53 4.82 -0.79 15.79
C ARG A 53 5.56 0.48 16.22
N HIS A 54 5.41 1.57 15.46
CA HIS A 54 6.02 2.85 15.76
C HIS A 54 5.07 3.74 16.57
N ALA A 55 3.77 3.68 16.30
CA ALA A 55 2.72 4.43 16.99
C ALA A 55 2.57 3.98 18.46
N GLU A 56 2.78 2.69 18.73
CA GLU A 56 2.74 2.10 20.07
C GLU A 56 4.12 2.06 20.75
N GLY A 57 5.17 2.46 20.03
CA GLY A 57 6.55 2.37 20.47
C GLY A 57 7.16 3.72 20.89
N PRO A 58 8.47 3.74 21.17
CA PRO A 58 9.18 4.97 21.57
C PRO A 58 9.14 6.10 20.54
N ALA A 59 8.81 5.79 19.28
CA ALA A 59 8.71 6.74 18.18
C ALA A 59 7.32 7.39 18.05
N ALA A 60 6.37 7.12 18.96
CA ALA A 60 4.99 7.56 18.86
C ALA A 60 4.83 9.06 18.58
N SER A 61 5.61 9.91 19.24
CA SER A 61 5.59 11.37 19.09
C SER A 61 6.42 11.90 17.91
N ARG A 62 7.22 11.05 17.25
CA ARG A 62 8.04 11.46 16.11
C ARG A 62 7.15 11.72 14.89
N THR A 63 7.45 12.79 14.14
CA THR A 63 6.83 13.04 12.84
C THR A 63 7.05 11.85 11.90
N ALA A 64 5.94 11.21 11.50
CA ALA A 64 5.91 10.14 10.52
C ALA A 64 5.81 10.70 9.10
N LEU A 65 4.91 11.68 8.89
CA LEU A 65 4.67 12.32 7.61
C LEU A 65 4.67 13.84 7.77
N ARG A 66 5.35 14.54 6.86
CA ARG A 66 5.34 16.00 6.73
C ARG A 66 4.78 16.38 5.37
N PHE A 67 3.67 17.09 5.37
CA PHE A 67 3.03 17.61 4.17
C PHE A 67 3.40 19.07 4.02
N VAL A 68 3.95 19.42 2.85
CA VAL A 68 4.33 20.79 2.50
C VAL A 68 3.50 21.20 1.30
N SER A 69 2.69 22.23 1.45
CA SER A 69 1.88 22.81 0.37
C SER A 69 2.25 24.27 0.19
N ALA A 70 2.21 24.77 -1.04
CA ALA A 70 2.31 26.20 -1.29
C ALA A 70 1.06 26.89 -0.69
N SER A 71 1.24 28.05 -0.05
CA SER A 71 0.12 28.91 0.29
C SER A 71 -0.28 29.72 -0.94
N ASP A 72 -1.59 29.84 -1.16
CA ASP A 72 -2.13 30.49 -2.37
C ASP A 72 -1.98 32.02 -2.37
N TRP A 73 -1.64 32.65 -1.23
CA TRP A 73 -1.71 34.10 -1.07
C TRP A 73 -0.34 34.78 -0.99
N ASP A 74 0.64 34.26 -0.25
CA ASP A 74 1.87 34.99 0.10
C ASP A 74 3.17 34.32 -0.38
N GLY A 75 3.09 33.24 -1.18
CA GLY A 75 4.26 32.46 -1.58
C GLY A 75 4.92 31.72 -0.40
N GLY A 76 4.26 31.69 0.76
CA GLY A 76 4.61 30.89 1.91
C GLY A 76 4.36 29.40 1.69
N GLN A 77 4.67 28.62 2.72
CA GLN A 77 4.45 27.18 2.74
C GLN A 77 3.63 26.82 3.97
N THR A 78 2.55 26.08 3.76
CA THR A 78 1.82 25.45 4.85
C THR A 78 2.43 24.09 5.13
N ILE A 79 2.87 23.87 6.37
CA ILE A 79 3.40 22.60 6.84
C ILE A 79 2.36 21.93 7.74
N ARG A 80 2.00 20.69 7.43
CA ARG A 80 1.20 19.83 8.30
C ARG A 80 2.00 18.57 8.61
N ASP A 81 2.29 18.36 9.88
CA ASP A 81 2.95 17.16 10.37
C ASP A 81 1.90 16.18 10.94
N LEU A 82 2.15 14.89 10.74
CA LEU A 82 1.47 13.81 11.45
C LEU A 82 2.54 13.01 12.21
N SER A 83 2.38 12.92 13.53
CA SER A 83 3.15 11.97 14.34
C SER A 83 2.76 10.53 14.05
N TYR A 84 3.60 9.56 14.43
CA TYR A 84 3.23 8.14 14.32
C TYR A 84 1.95 7.81 15.10
N ALA A 85 1.77 8.37 16.31
CA ALA A 85 0.57 8.18 17.11
C ALA A 85 -0.70 8.71 16.41
N GLU A 86 -0.64 9.92 15.83
CA GLU A 86 -1.76 10.48 15.08
C GLU A 86 -2.07 9.68 13.82
N LEU A 87 -1.03 9.30 13.07
CA LEU A 87 -1.18 8.47 11.88
C LEU A 87 -1.80 7.11 12.23
N GLY A 88 -1.34 6.46 13.30
CA GLY A 88 -1.88 5.19 13.79
C GLY A 88 -3.38 5.26 14.09
N ARG A 89 -3.82 6.30 14.82
CA ARG A 89 -5.26 6.51 15.09
C ARG A 89 -6.07 6.70 13.81
N LEU A 90 -5.60 7.54 12.88
CA LEU A 90 -6.29 7.77 11.61
C LEU A 90 -6.37 6.50 10.76
N VAL A 91 -5.28 5.75 10.66
CA VAL A 91 -5.20 4.48 9.94
C VAL A 91 -6.13 3.43 10.55
N ALA A 92 -6.19 3.34 11.88
CA ALA A 92 -7.11 2.44 12.59
C ALA A 92 -8.58 2.83 12.39
N ARG A 93 -8.90 4.13 12.44
CA ARG A 93 -10.25 4.63 12.09
C ARG A 93 -10.65 4.27 10.67
N PHE A 94 -9.77 4.50 9.69
CA PHE A 94 -10.07 4.15 8.31
C PHE A 94 -10.23 2.63 8.09
N THR A 95 -9.49 1.81 8.84
CA THR A 95 -9.71 0.35 8.90
C THR A 95 -11.15 0.04 9.34
N GLY A 96 -11.62 0.70 10.40
CA GLY A 96 -13.00 0.60 10.88
C GLY A 96 -14.03 1.07 9.85
N VAL A 97 -13.76 2.18 9.13
CA VAL A 97 -14.61 2.67 8.04
C VAL A 97 -14.77 1.62 6.95
N LEU A 98 -13.67 1.03 6.46
CA LEU A 98 -13.73 -0.01 5.43
C LEU A 98 -14.58 -1.21 5.89
N ARG A 99 -14.40 -1.67 7.12
CA ARG A 99 -15.18 -2.77 7.69
C ARG A 99 -16.67 -2.43 7.82
N ALA A 100 -17.00 -1.21 8.25
CA ALA A 100 -18.38 -0.73 8.33
C ALA A 100 -19.04 -0.61 6.95
N LEU A 101 -18.26 -0.38 5.90
CA LEU A 101 -18.69 -0.43 4.49
C LEU A 101 -18.74 -1.86 3.92
N GLY A 102 -18.48 -2.90 4.72
CA GLY A 102 -18.50 -4.30 4.27
C GLY A 102 -17.31 -4.68 3.38
N VAL A 103 -16.16 -4.02 3.56
CA VAL A 103 -14.90 -4.34 2.89
C VAL A 103 -14.03 -5.15 3.84
N HIS A 104 -13.75 -6.40 3.44
CA HIS A 104 -12.98 -7.35 4.24
C HIS A 104 -11.58 -7.57 3.64
N LYS A 105 -10.80 -8.48 4.24
CA LYS A 105 -9.51 -8.92 3.71
C LYS A 105 -9.64 -9.32 2.24
N GLY A 106 -8.70 -8.85 1.41
CA GLY A 106 -8.71 -9.03 -0.05
C GLY A 106 -9.53 -7.99 -0.81
N GLY A 107 -10.31 -7.15 -0.13
CA GLY A 107 -11.16 -6.14 -0.77
C GLY A 107 -10.38 -5.13 -1.62
N ARG A 108 -10.98 -4.64 -2.70
CA ARG A 108 -10.30 -3.84 -3.74
C ARG A 108 -10.47 -2.34 -3.52
N VAL A 109 -9.46 -1.71 -2.91
CA VAL A 109 -9.48 -0.28 -2.55
C VAL A 109 -8.62 0.53 -3.52
N TYR A 110 -9.25 1.50 -4.19
CA TYR A 110 -8.62 2.35 -5.18
C TYR A 110 -8.49 3.77 -4.67
N THR A 111 -7.39 4.43 -5.02
CA THR A 111 -7.20 5.86 -4.71
C THR A 111 -6.97 6.65 -6.00
N LEU A 112 -7.74 7.72 -6.20
CA LEU A 112 -7.55 8.71 -7.25
C LEU A 112 -7.39 10.08 -6.58
N LEU A 113 -6.21 10.31 -6.02
CA LEU A 113 -5.88 11.48 -5.20
C LEU A 113 -4.50 12.03 -5.52
N GLY A 114 -4.30 13.31 -5.17
CA GLY A 114 -2.96 13.90 -5.06
C GLY A 114 -2.25 13.48 -3.77
N ARG A 115 -1.03 13.97 -3.57
CA ARG A 115 -0.25 13.73 -2.34
C ARG A 115 -0.85 14.53 -1.18
N SER A 116 -1.74 13.91 -0.41
CA SER A 116 -2.41 14.51 0.75
C SER A 116 -2.46 13.53 1.93
N PRO A 117 -2.73 14.00 3.17
CA PRO A 117 -2.90 13.13 4.33
C PRO A 117 -3.89 11.99 4.09
N GLU A 118 -5.00 12.27 3.42
CA GLU A 118 -6.10 11.34 3.17
C GLU A 118 -5.67 10.22 2.23
N LEU A 119 -4.77 10.49 1.27
CA LEU A 119 -4.16 9.44 0.43
C LEU A 119 -3.41 8.42 1.30
N TYR A 120 -2.51 8.88 2.16
CA TYR A 120 -1.68 7.97 2.96
C TYR A 120 -2.49 7.25 4.03
N VAL A 121 -3.43 7.93 4.69
CA VAL A 121 -4.37 7.31 5.63
C VAL A 121 -5.20 6.23 4.93
N SER A 122 -5.70 6.50 3.72
CA SER A 122 -6.50 5.54 2.96
C SER A 122 -5.69 4.30 2.57
N ILE A 123 -4.48 4.50 2.03
CA ILE A 123 -3.59 3.39 1.64
C ILE A 123 -3.22 2.54 2.87
N LEU A 124 -2.73 3.18 3.93
CA LEU A 124 -2.26 2.46 5.12
C LEU A 124 -3.41 1.78 5.86
N GLY A 125 -4.58 2.42 5.96
CA GLY A 125 -5.76 1.80 6.59
C GLY A 125 -6.34 0.65 5.77
N ALA A 126 -6.30 0.73 4.44
CA ALA A 126 -6.66 -0.40 3.57
C ALA A 126 -5.69 -1.58 3.73
N LEU A 127 -4.38 -1.32 3.75
CA LEU A 127 -3.38 -2.36 4.02
C LEU A 127 -3.53 -2.95 5.42
N ARG A 128 -3.86 -2.12 6.42
CA ARG A 128 -4.16 -2.55 7.80
C ARG A 128 -5.39 -3.46 7.88
N ASN A 129 -6.37 -3.25 6.99
CA ASN A 129 -7.54 -4.11 6.81
C ASN A 129 -7.25 -5.39 6.00
N GLY A 130 -6.03 -5.57 5.49
CA GLY A 130 -5.68 -6.66 4.58
C GLY A 130 -6.33 -6.52 3.20
N SER A 131 -6.77 -5.31 2.83
CA SER A 131 -7.30 -4.99 1.50
C SER A 131 -6.16 -4.80 0.49
N VAL A 132 -6.50 -4.97 -0.79
CA VAL A 132 -5.57 -4.75 -1.91
C VAL A 132 -5.72 -3.34 -2.43
N VAL A 133 -4.63 -2.58 -2.38
CA VAL A 133 -4.61 -1.17 -2.75
C VAL A 133 -4.19 -1.00 -4.21
N THR A 134 -4.92 -0.16 -4.94
CA THR A 134 -4.61 0.23 -6.32
C THR A 134 -4.58 1.75 -6.46
N PRO A 135 -3.39 2.37 -6.46
CA PRO A 135 -3.27 3.79 -6.76
C PRO A 135 -3.50 4.06 -8.26
N LEU A 136 -4.42 4.96 -8.57
CA LEU A 136 -4.64 5.48 -9.91
C LEU A 136 -3.98 6.84 -10.06
N PHE A 137 -3.39 7.09 -11.24
CA PHE A 137 -2.77 8.37 -11.53
C PHE A 137 -3.81 9.39 -11.98
N SER A 138 -3.83 10.57 -11.35
CA SER A 138 -4.83 11.62 -11.57
C SER A 138 -4.81 12.21 -12.99
N ALA A 139 -3.71 12.06 -13.73
CA ALA A 139 -3.61 12.50 -15.11
C ALA A 139 -4.38 11.60 -16.10
N PHE A 140 -4.76 10.38 -15.70
CA PHE A 140 -5.50 9.49 -16.58
C PHE A 140 -6.85 10.07 -17.02
N GLY A 141 -7.24 9.79 -18.26
CA GLY A 141 -8.58 10.05 -18.76
C GLY A 141 -9.63 9.11 -18.14
N PRO A 142 -10.93 9.38 -18.35
CA PRO A 142 -12.00 8.51 -17.87
C PRO A 142 -11.87 7.06 -18.34
N GLU A 143 -11.63 6.82 -19.63
CA GLU A 143 -11.54 5.47 -20.19
C GLU A 143 -10.40 4.63 -19.58
N PRO A 144 -9.13 5.11 -19.52
CA PRO A 144 -8.07 4.38 -18.81
C PRO A 144 -8.37 4.09 -17.33
N ILE A 145 -9.16 4.94 -16.66
CA ILE A 145 -9.62 4.71 -15.29
C ILE A 145 -10.66 3.58 -15.27
N ALA A 146 -11.69 3.65 -16.11
CA ALA A 146 -12.72 2.61 -16.22
C ALA A 146 -12.12 1.23 -16.46
N THR A 147 -11.16 1.13 -17.39
CA THR A 147 -10.47 -0.14 -17.69
C THR A 147 -9.79 -0.73 -16.46
N ARG A 148 -9.12 0.09 -15.65
CA ARG A 148 -8.40 -0.38 -14.44
C ARG A 148 -9.32 -0.70 -13.28
N LEU A 149 -10.41 0.07 -13.15
CA LEU A 149 -11.44 -0.21 -12.16
C LEU A 149 -12.12 -1.55 -12.44
N ASN A 150 -12.45 -1.83 -13.70
CA ASN A 150 -13.05 -3.10 -14.10
C ASN A 150 -12.06 -4.28 -13.99
N LEU A 151 -10.83 -4.13 -14.51
CA LEU A 151 -9.85 -5.23 -14.52
C LEU A 151 -9.44 -5.69 -13.12
N GLY A 152 -9.45 -4.80 -12.12
CA GLY A 152 -9.13 -5.15 -10.74
C GLY A 152 -10.34 -5.11 -9.82
N GLU A 153 -11.56 -5.14 -10.39
CA GLU A 153 -12.83 -5.30 -9.68
C GLU A 153 -12.96 -4.33 -8.49
N ALA A 154 -12.73 -3.04 -8.75
CA ALA A 154 -12.72 -2.01 -7.71
C ALA A 154 -14.02 -2.01 -6.90
N GLU A 155 -13.90 -2.03 -5.57
CA GLU A 155 -15.03 -1.98 -4.63
C GLU A 155 -15.20 -0.61 -3.99
N VAL A 156 -14.06 0.04 -3.69
CA VAL A 156 -14.01 1.35 -3.06
C VAL A 156 -13.10 2.26 -3.88
N LEU A 157 -13.54 3.49 -4.10
CA LEU A 157 -12.72 4.56 -4.65
C LEU A 157 -12.65 5.73 -3.68
N ILE A 158 -11.45 6.16 -3.29
CA ILE A 158 -11.22 7.40 -2.55
C ILE A 158 -10.71 8.46 -3.52
N THR A 159 -11.38 9.61 -3.59
CA THR A 159 -11.04 10.66 -4.55
C THR A 159 -11.50 12.05 -4.08
N THR A 160 -11.24 13.08 -4.88
CA THR A 160 -11.77 14.43 -4.68
C THR A 160 -13.02 14.64 -5.52
N ARG A 161 -13.86 15.62 -5.16
CA ARG A 161 -15.05 16.02 -5.92
C ARG A 161 -14.70 16.36 -7.37
N ALA A 162 -13.64 17.14 -7.56
CA ALA A 162 -13.21 17.58 -8.88
C ALA A 162 -12.78 16.39 -9.76
N LEU A 163 -12.02 15.45 -9.21
CA LEU A 163 -11.58 14.26 -9.93
C LEU A 163 -12.76 13.31 -10.21
N TYR A 164 -13.64 13.10 -9.23
CA TYR A 164 -14.85 12.29 -9.42
C TYR A 164 -15.70 12.82 -10.58
N ARG A 165 -16.10 14.10 -10.51
CA ARG A 165 -16.96 14.73 -11.54
C ARG A 165 -16.32 14.67 -12.92
N LYS A 166 -15.02 14.94 -13.02
CA LYS A 166 -14.29 14.99 -14.30
C LYS A 166 -13.97 13.62 -14.89
N LYS A 167 -13.77 12.59 -14.06
CA LYS A 167 -13.14 11.34 -14.49
C LYS A 167 -13.97 10.08 -14.26
N VAL A 168 -14.88 10.10 -13.28
CA VAL A 168 -15.55 8.88 -12.79
C VAL A 168 -17.06 8.95 -12.91
N ALA A 169 -17.68 10.11 -12.68
CA ALA A 169 -19.13 10.24 -12.67
C ALA A 169 -19.80 9.71 -13.95
N GLY A 170 -19.27 10.03 -15.14
CA GLY A 170 -19.82 9.57 -16.41
C GLY A 170 -19.52 8.11 -16.79
N ILE A 171 -18.63 7.43 -16.05
CA ILE A 171 -18.27 6.02 -16.29
C ILE A 171 -18.70 5.11 -15.13
N ARG A 172 -19.32 5.64 -14.08
CA ARG A 172 -19.57 4.88 -12.85
C ARG A 172 -20.44 3.65 -13.12
N ASP A 173 -21.46 3.79 -13.96
CA ASP A 173 -22.38 2.71 -14.29
C ASP A 173 -21.72 1.61 -15.14
N THR A 174 -20.53 1.85 -15.69
CA THR A 174 -19.74 0.83 -16.41
C THR A 174 -18.81 0.04 -15.49
N VAL A 175 -18.82 0.31 -14.17
CA VAL A 175 -18.03 -0.38 -13.15
C VAL A 175 -18.96 -0.93 -12.06
N PRO A 176 -19.64 -2.06 -12.31
CA PRO A 176 -20.66 -2.58 -11.40
C PRO A 176 -20.12 -3.04 -10.04
N THR A 177 -18.81 -3.33 -9.95
CA THR A 177 -18.16 -3.70 -8.69
C THR A 177 -17.96 -2.50 -7.75
N LEU A 178 -18.03 -1.26 -8.24
CA LEU A 178 -17.72 -0.06 -7.47
C LEU A 178 -18.87 0.33 -6.54
N ARG A 179 -18.84 -0.21 -5.33
CA ARG A 179 -19.87 -0.04 -4.30
C ARG A 179 -19.80 1.32 -3.61
N HIS A 180 -18.60 1.80 -3.28
CA HIS A 180 -18.42 3.02 -2.48
C HIS A 180 -17.46 4.01 -3.13
N VAL A 181 -17.82 5.30 -3.11
CA VAL A 181 -16.96 6.40 -3.54
C VAL A 181 -16.85 7.42 -2.42
N LEU A 182 -15.68 7.50 -1.78
CA LEU A 182 -15.41 8.43 -0.68
C LEU A 182 -14.79 9.72 -1.22
N ILE A 183 -15.37 10.86 -0.85
CA ILE A 183 -14.93 12.19 -1.25
C ILE A 183 -14.24 12.88 -0.08
N VAL A 184 -12.96 13.22 -0.26
CA VAL A 184 -12.08 13.73 0.83
C VAL A 184 -12.18 15.24 1.06
N ASP A 185 -12.67 15.99 0.08
CA ASP A 185 -12.80 17.45 0.06
C ASP A 185 -14.27 17.89 0.12
N ASP A 186 -15.11 17.09 0.78
CA ASP A 186 -16.51 17.43 1.03
C ASP A 186 -16.66 18.11 2.40
N HIS A 187 -16.80 19.43 2.38
CA HIS A 187 -16.89 20.28 3.58
C HIS A 187 -18.35 20.54 4.02
N GLY A 188 -19.26 19.58 3.80
CA GLY A 188 -20.68 19.70 4.16
C GLY A 188 -21.51 20.49 3.15
N GLY A 189 -21.03 20.59 1.91
CA GLY A 189 -21.76 21.20 0.80
C GLY A 189 -22.69 20.22 0.09
N GLU A 190 -23.12 20.57 -1.13
CA GLU A 190 -23.88 19.67 -2.01
C GLU A 190 -23.10 18.35 -2.21
N SER A 191 -23.75 17.19 -2.29
CA SER A 191 -23.05 15.92 -2.60
C SER A 191 -22.22 16.00 -3.90
N ALA A 192 -21.11 15.26 -4.00
CA ALA A 192 -20.31 15.22 -5.24
C ALA A 192 -21.06 14.55 -6.41
N GLY A 193 -22.12 13.80 -6.09
CA GLY A 193 -23.03 13.15 -7.01
C GLY A 193 -23.69 11.92 -6.36
N PRO A 194 -24.68 11.31 -7.03
CA PRO A 194 -25.35 10.11 -6.53
C PRO A 194 -24.35 9.03 -6.12
N GLY A 195 -24.61 8.38 -4.97
CA GLY A 195 -23.81 7.28 -4.41
C GLY A 195 -22.36 7.61 -4.03
N THR A 196 -22.03 8.91 -3.86
CA THR A 196 -20.80 9.35 -3.18
C THR A 196 -21.07 9.55 -1.69
N ILE A 197 -20.05 9.33 -0.85
CA ILE A 197 -20.11 9.51 0.60
C ILE A 197 -18.99 10.43 1.08
N ASN A 198 -19.25 11.18 2.14
CA ASN A 198 -18.29 12.10 2.73
C ASN A 198 -17.25 11.32 3.56
N PHE A 199 -15.97 11.40 3.17
CA PHE A 199 -14.89 10.68 3.85
C PHE A 199 -14.79 11.05 5.34
N TRP A 200 -14.83 12.35 5.66
CA TRP A 200 -14.61 12.84 7.02
C TRP A 200 -15.76 12.50 7.96
N GLN A 201 -17.01 12.53 7.49
CA GLN A 201 -18.15 12.10 8.30
C GLN A 201 -17.99 10.64 8.78
N TRP A 202 -17.50 9.75 7.89
CA TRP A 202 -17.23 8.36 8.26
C TRP A 202 -16.01 8.23 9.19
N MET A 203 -14.96 9.01 8.96
CA MET A 203 -13.77 9.03 9.82
C MET A 203 -14.05 9.57 11.22
N ASP A 204 -14.93 10.55 11.35
CA ASP A 204 -15.32 11.17 12.62
C ASP A 204 -16.25 10.26 13.42
N ALA A 205 -17.11 9.50 12.74
CA ALA A 205 -17.97 8.49 13.35
C ALA A 205 -17.20 7.22 13.75
N ALA A 206 -16.05 6.94 13.13
CA ALA A 206 -15.27 5.75 13.40
C ALA A 206 -14.40 5.87 14.67
N THR A 207 -14.35 4.79 15.45
CA THR A 207 -13.39 4.64 16.56
C THR A 207 -12.03 4.16 16.04
N ASP A 208 -10.95 4.45 16.78
CA ASP A 208 -9.61 3.91 16.51
C ASP A 208 -9.38 2.49 17.09
N GLY A 209 -10.42 1.84 17.64
CA GLY A 209 -10.35 0.50 18.24
C GLY A 209 -10.40 -0.67 17.25
N ALA A 210 -10.32 -0.44 15.94
CA ALA A 210 -10.35 -1.52 14.96
C ALA A 210 -9.09 -2.40 15.09
N SER A 211 -9.26 -3.71 15.27
CA SER A 211 -8.15 -4.66 15.26
C SER A 211 -7.44 -4.69 13.91
N ILE A 212 -6.13 -4.86 13.90
CA ILE A 212 -5.37 -5.06 12.66
C ILE A 212 -5.69 -6.42 12.05
N GLU A 213 -5.75 -6.49 10.71
CA GLU A 213 -5.96 -7.75 10.00
C GLU A 213 -4.66 -8.56 9.89
N PRO A 214 -4.63 -9.82 10.33
CA PRO A 214 -3.47 -10.68 10.14
C PRO A 214 -3.32 -11.07 8.65
N THR A 215 -2.15 -10.72 8.09
CA THR A 215 -1.75 -11.11 6.73
C THR A 215 -0.48 -11.94 6.77
N THR A 216 -0.17 -12.59 5.65
CA THR A 216 1.02 -13.40 5.41
C THR A 216 1.77 -12.84 4.20
N ALA A 217 3.01 -13.26 3.98
CA ALA A 217 3.79 -12.81 2.83
C ALA A 217 3.14 -13.13 1.46
N ASP A 218 2.22 -14.10 1.42
CA ASP A 218 1.54 -14.56 0.21
C ASP A 218 0.22 -13.80 -0.04
N ASP A 219 -0.28 -13.04 0.94
CA ASP A 219 -1.49 -12.23 0.77
C ASP A 219 -1.23 -11.05 -0.21
N PRO A 220 -2.17 -10.73 -1.11
CA PRO A 220 -2.02 -9.59 -2.02
C PRO A 220 -2.13 -8.28 -1.25
N ALA A 221 -1.27 -7.31 -1.57
CA ALA A 221 -1.26 -5.99 -0.92
C ALA A 221 -1.45 -4.86 -1.91
N LEU A 222 -0.78 -4.93 -3.07
CA LEU A 222 -0.84 -3.90 -4.10
C LEU A 222 -1.20 -4.54 -5.45
N LEU A 223 -2.01 -3.82 -6.21
CA LEU A 223 -2.25 -4.09 -7.63
C LEU A 223 -1.81 -2.85 -8.42
N HIS A 224 -0.77 -3.01 -9.23
CA HIS A 224 -0.30 -1.96 -10.12
C HIS A 224 -0.58 -2.32 -11.57
N PHE A 225 -1.10 -1.37 -12.33
CA PHE A 225 -1.32 -1.57 -13.77
C PHE A 225 -0.14 -1.03 -14.57
N THR A 226 0.54 -1.91 -15.28
CA THR A 226 1.61 -1.53 -16.21
C THR A 226 1.05 -1.37 -17.62
N SER A 227 1.60 -0.44 -18.40
CA SER A 227 1.27 -0.32 -19.82
C SER A 227 1.85 -1.53 -20.54
N GLY A 228 1.02 -2.53 -20.82
CA GLY A 228 1.40 -3.60 -21.74
C GLY A 228 1.61 -3.03 -23.15
N THR A 229 2.50 -3.63 -23.93
CA THR A 229 2.75 -3.28 -25.34
C THR A 229 1.55 -3.52 -26.26
N THR A 230 0.47 -4.12 -25.76
CA THR A 230 -0.72 -4.56 -26.51
C THR A 230 -1.97 -3.71 -26.25
N GLY A 231 -1.83 -2.48 -25.72
CA GLY A 231 -2.93 -1.53 -25.53
C GLY A 231 -3.75 -1.68 -24.25
N THR A 232 -4.03 -2.91 -23.80
CA THR A 232 -4.71 -3.17 -22.51
C THR A 232 -3.72 -3.20 -21.34
N PRO A 233 -3.96 -2.48 -20.22
CA PRO A 233 -3.10 -2.54 -19.05
C PRO A 233 -3.04 -3.94 -18.44
N LYS A 234 -1.85 -4.38 -17.98
CA LYS A 234 -1.68 -5.66 -17.27
C LYS A 234 -1.57 -5.40 -15.77
N GLY A 235 -2.33 -6.16 -14.97
CA GLY A 235 -2.24 -6.12 -13.51
C GLY A 235 -1.00 -6.86 -13.01
N ALA A 236 -0.10 -6.13 -12.35
CA ALA A 236 1.01 -6.69 -11.59
C ALA A 236 0.65 -6.68 -10.11
N HIS A 237 0.54 -7.88 -9.52
CA HIS A 237 0.29 -8.04 -8.09
C HIS A 237 1.61 -8.00 -7.32
N SER A 238 1.64 -7.22 -6.24
CA SER A 238 2.66 -7.35 -5.20
C SER A 238 2.00 -7.90 -3.95
N SER A 239 2.57 -8.99 -3.41
CA SER A 239 2.15 -9.55 -2.14
C SER A 239 2.79 -8.80 -0.96
N THR A 240 2.39 -9.12 0.27
CA THR A 240 2.94 -8.58 1.54
C THR A 240 4.39 -9.03 1.81
N THR A 241 5.17 -9.33 0.77
CA THR A 241 6.58 -9.72 0.92
C THR A 241 7.40 -8.52 1.35
N LEU A 242 7.65 -8.41 2.66
CA LEU A 242 8.71 -7.59 3.23
C LEU A 242 10.01 -8.41 3.28
N PRO A 243 11.20 -7.78 3.32
CA PRO A 243 12.46 -8.49 3.41
C PRO A 243 12.44 -9.47 4.60
N ARG A 244 12.50 -10.77 4.31
CA ARG A 244 12.54 -11.86 5.29
C ARG A 244 13.60 -12.88 4.87
N THR A 245 14.00 -13.71 5.82
CA THR A 245 14.69 -14.97 5.57
C THR A 245 13.96 -15.79 4.53
N PRO A 246 14.64 -16.28 3.48
CA PRO A 246 14.03 -17.18 2.50
C PRO A 246 13.54 -18.45 3.20
N LYS A 247 12.39 -18.98 2.77
CA LYS A 247 11.91 -20.30 3.21
C LYS A 247 13.03 -21.33 2.97
N PRO A 248 13.30 -22.26 3.89
CA PRO A 248 14.28 -23.32 3.65
C PRO A 248 13.90 -24.06 2.37
N SER A 249 14.88 -24.25 1.48
CA SER A 249 14.68 -24.94 0.22
C SER A 249 14.21 -26.37 0.49
N VAL A 250 13.13 -26.78 -0.18
CA VAL A 250 12.75 -28.19 -0.24
C VAL A 250 13.90 -28.91 -0.96
N PRO A 251 14.54 -29.94 -0.35
CA PRO A 251 15.61 -30.65 -1.02
C PRO A 251 15.05 -31.33 -2.29
N PRO A 252 15.84 -31.41 -3.38
CA PRO A 252 15.38 -32.03 -4.60
C PRO A 252 15.01 -33.49 -4.33
N ILE A 253 13.80 -33.87 -4.75
CA ILE A 253 13.34 -35.26 -4.73
C ILE A 253 14.33 -36.08 -5.56
N SER A 254 15.07 -36.98 -4.92
CA SER A 254 15.96 -37.91 -5.60
C SER A 254 15.12 -38.76 -6.57
N ARG A 255 15.43 -38.69 -7.87
CA ARG A 255 14.84 -39.60 -8.84
C ARG A 255 15.25 -41.04 -8.50
N ALA A 256 14.30 -41.85 -8.05
CA ALA A 256 14.47 -43.29 -7.95
C ALA A 256 14.71 -43.89 -9.36
N PRO A 257 15.52 -44.96 -9.50
CA PRO A 257 15.86 -45.54 -10.78
C PRO A 257 14.64 -46.25 -11.39
N ARG A 258 14.36 -45.98 -12.67
CA ARG A 258 13.33 -46.69 -13.43
C ARG A 258 13.76 -48.14 -13.60
N TYR A 259 12.90 -49.05 -13.13
CA TYR A 259 12.94 -50.47 -13.47
C TYR A 259 12.92 -50.66 -15.00
N ALA A 260 13.94 -51.32 -15.55
CA ALA A 260 13.91 -51.88 -16.89
C ALA A 260 13.52 -53.36 -16.78
N GLY A 261 12.27 -53.68 -17.11
CA GLY A 261 11.80 -55.06 -17.28
C GLY A 261 12.14 -55.59 -18.69
N PRO A 262 12.27 -56.92 -18.86
CA PRO A 262 12.86 -57.51 -20.05
C PRO A 262 11.87 -57.60 -21.22
N VAL A 263 12.34 -57.32 -22.44
CA VAL A 263 11.63 -57.63 -23.68
C VAL A 263 12.23 -58.90 -24.29
N ARG A 264 11.42 -59.96 -24.42
CA ARG A 264 11.77 -61.21 -25.12
C ARG A 264 10.79 -61.48 -26.26
N MET A 265 11.37 -61.50 -27.47
CA MET A 265 11.16 -62.34 -28.67
C MET A 265 9.77 -62.61 -29.27
N SER A 266 9.65 -62.37 -30.58
CA SER A 266 9.41 -63.36 -31.68
C SER A 266 9.23 -62.58 -32.99
N ARG A 267 9.68 -62.94 -34.20
CA ARG A 267 10.34 -64.12 -34.79
C ARG A 267 11.49 -63.65 -35.68
#